data_AF-A0A5B7G324-F1
#
_entry.id   AF-A0A5B7G324-F1
#
_cell.length_a   1.000
_cell.length_b   1.000
_cell.length_c   1.000
_cell.angle_alpha   90.00
_cell.angle_beta   90.00
_cell.angle_gamma   90.00
#
_symmetry.space_group_name_H-M   'P 1'
#
loop_
_entity.id
_entity.type
_entity.pdbx_description
1 polymer ?
#
loop_
_entity_poly.entity_id
_entity_poly.type
_entity_poly.pdbx_seq_one_letter_code
_entity_poly.pdbx_strand_id
1 'polypeptide(L)'
;MPIKETIPMEQQQGWLWDQYQTTVPMSTYLLAFVISDFGYLKATTKGDVLFKTWAKESVLYQATYAHQVGPAILDHFAVYFNQSYPLPKLDQIAVAGFPAGAMENWGLVTYGEPVLLYDSAVSTPINKFYVVAFVAHELAHQWFGNLVTPRWWTDIWLNEGFASYIEFIGMQSVEPSWKVMELFLDLKLQSVMHNDDVQSSHPVRIEVNHPNEITQIFDRITYSKGSTIIRMMNHFLTEAVFRHGLSTYLDAFKYNNAEQDDLWRHLTEAAHEACTLPANLTVKTIMDTWTLQMGYPVIKVERSADGTSAAVSQGGGGGQAVSSLHLTSLSRWPRQERFLLVKDDNSDDTHDYKWWVPLTYTGQDQPDFSQTQTKVYLSMAFNGKSGIGKQDSSRVFTAVAGNDAGRTLAWSYLRTNWKRIYDYFGGKAKPGLISTATKDFNTEQHLKEVMAFKEERGAELSAASRTIDQAIEKTKSNMAWMKRNHNTITAWLQNEGYTVHLKSA
;
A
#
# COMPACT_ATOMS: atom_id res chain seq x y z
N MET A 1 -3.41 19.20 20.54
CA MET A 1 -3.84 20.59 20.84
C MET A 1 -2.69 21.41 21.42
N PRO A 2 -2.74 22.76 21.38
CA PRO A 2 -1.78 23.61 22.11
C PRO A 2 -1.85 23.42 23.62
N ILE A 3 -0.75 23.71 24.32
CA ILE A 3 -0.74 23.84 25.79
C ILE A 3 -1.57 25.07 26.16
N LYS A 4 -2.49 24.90 27.10
CA LYS A 4 -3.27 25.96 27.72
C LYS A 4 -2.49 26.59 28.87
N GLU A 5 -1.95 25.77 29.77
CA GLU A 5 -1.17 26.20 30.93
C GLU A 5 -0.25 25.09 31.46
N THR A 6 0.84 25.49 32.12
CA THR A 6 1.78 24.60 32.80
C THR A 6 1.81 24.95 34.29
N ILE A 7 1.50 24.00 35.15
CA ILE A 7 1.28 24.21 36.59
C ILE A 7 2.31 23.39 37.40
N PRO A 8 3.07 23.98 38.33
CA PRO A 8 3.95 23.23 39.22
C PRO A 8 3.18 22.24 40.12
N MET A 9 3.71 21.03 40.30
CA MET A 9 3.15 20.05 41.24
C MET A 9 3.52 20.41 42.68
N GLU A 10 2.56 20.88 43.48
CA GLU A 10 2.79 21.31 44.87
C GLU A 10 3.48 20.24 45.74
N GLN A 11 3.20 18.96 45.48
CA GLN A 11 3.71 17.84 46.27
C GLN A 11 5.02 17.25 45.72
N GLN A 12 5.51 17.71 44.57
CA GLN A 12 6.66 17.10 43.90
C GLN A 12 7.53 18.16 43.20
N GLN A 13 8.57 18.61 43.90
CA GLN A 13 9.48 19.66 43.43
C GLN A 13 10.10 19.29 42.06
N GLY A 14 10.01 20.20 41.10
CA GLY A 14 10.53 20.02 39.74
C GLY A 14 9.58 19.33 38.76
N TRP A 15 8.41 18.85 39.22
CA TRP A 15 7.39 18.27 38.35
C TRP A 15 6.36 19.30 37.93
N LEU A 16 5.86 19.18 36.70
CA LEU A 16 4.94 20.10 36.05
C LEU A 16 3.72 19.34 35.49
N TRP A 17 2.55 19.96 35.57
CA TRP A 17 1.33 19.57 34.88
C TRP A 17 1.14 20.44 33.65
N ASP A 18 1.26 19.86 32.46
CA ASP A 18 0.80 20.51 31.23
C ASP A 18 -0.68 20.22 31.00
N GLN A 19 -1.50 21.26 31.04
CA GLN A 19 -2.89 21.19 30.63
C GLN A 19 -3.01 21.63 29.17
N TYR A 20 -3.55 20.75 28.33
CA TYR A 20 -3.78 21.02 26.91
C TYR A 20 -5.20 21.54 26.69
N GLN A 21 -5.39 22.32 25.62
CA GLN A 21 -6.73 22.68 25.17
C GLN A 21 -7.54 21.43 24.79
N THR A 22 -8.86 21.46 24.99
CA THR A 22 -9.78 20.39 24.60
C THR A 22 -9.73 20.15 23.09
N THR A 23 -9.71 18.89 22.67
CA THR A 23 -9.76 18.51 21.26
C THR A 23 -11.13 18.82 20.66
N VAL A 24 -11.19 18.94 19.33
CA VAL A 24 -12.45 18.78 18.60
C VAL A 24 -12.97 17.34 18.75
N PRO A 25 -14.24 17.05 18.40
CA PRO A 25 -14.72 15.67 18.34
C PRO A 25 -13.83 14.86 17.39
N MET A 26 -13.30 13.74 17.87
CA MET A 26 -12.41 12.86 17.12
C MET A 26 -12.49 11.43 17.64
N SER A 27 -12.18 10.46 16.78
CA SER A 27 -12.14 9.05 17.14
C SER A 27 -11.03 8.76 18.15
N THR A 28 -11.25 7.79 19.06
CA THR A 28 -10.34 7.49 20.18
C THR A 28 -8.93 7.06 19.73
N TYR A 29 -8.81 6.42 18.56
CA TYR A 29 -7.53 5.95 18.03
C TYR A 29 -6.56 7.10 17.66
N LEU A 30 -7.06 8.34 17.56
CA LEU A 30 -6.27 9.52 17.22
C LEU A 30 -5.62 10.19 18.43
N LEU A 31 -5.98 9.80 19.65
CA LEU A 31 -5.39 10.35 20.86
C LEU A 31 -3.87 10.06 20.92
N ALA A 32 -3.06 11.12 21.04
CA ALA A 32 -1.62 11.01 21.18
C ALA A 32 -1.05 12.08 22.12
N PHE A 33 0.04 11.72 22.79
CA PHE A 33 0.90 12.62 23.55
C PHE A 33 2.33 12.07 23.53
N VAL A 34 3.32 12.95 23.58
CA VAL A 34 4.74 12.59 23.62
C VAL A 34 5.42 13.36 24.74
N ILE A 35 6.24 12.67 25.52
CA ILE A 35 7.13 13.26 26.52
C ILE A 35 8.54 13.02 26.04
N SER A 36 9.26 14.09 25.71
CA SER A 36 10.62 14.02 25.17
C SER A 36 11.38 15.32 25.44
N ASP A 37 12.69 15.30 25.22
CA ASP A 37 13.61 16.44 25.23
C ASP A 37 13.97 16.92 23.81
N PHE A 38 13.09 16.68 22.84
CA PHE A 38 13.35 16.96 21.43
C PHE A 38 13.37 18.46 21.13
N GLY A 39 14.22 18.85 20.19
CA GLY A 39 14.17 20.16 19.54
C GLY A 39 13.12 20.21 18.44
N TYR A 40 12.85 21.40 17.91
CA TYR A 40 11.92 21.58 16.80
C TYR A 40 12.29 22.72 15.86
N LEU A 41 11.92 22.52 14.59
CA LEU A 41 11.82 23.57 13.59
C LEU A 41 10.40 24.13 13.58
N LYS A 42 10.23 25.43 13.32
CA LYS A 42 8.92 26.10 13.35
C LYS A 42 8.64 26.88 12.07
N ALA A 43 7.40 26.79 11.60
CA ALA A 43 6.87 27.52 10.46
C ALA A 43 5.41 27.91 10.75
N THR A 44 4.89 28.86 9.97
CA THR A 44 3.48 29.22 9.97
C THR A 44 2.96 29.00 8.56
N THR A 45 1.86 28.28 8.42
CA THR A 45 1.24 28.05 7.11
C THR A 45 0.48 29.30 6.64
N LYS A 46 0.05 29.36 5.37
CA LYS A 46 -0.78 30.47 4.87
C LYS A 46 -2.16 30.52 5.51
N GLY A 47 -2.63 29.39 6.05
CA GLY A 47 -3.84 29.31 6.87
C GLY A 47 -3.64 29.63 8.36
N ASP A 48 -2.55 30.30 8.74
CA ASP A 48 -2.20 30.68 10.12
C ASP A 48 -2.07 29.49 11.10
N VAL A 49 -1.72 28.30 10.60
CA VAL A 49 -1.48 27.12 11.43
C VAL A 49 -0.02 27.12 11.88
N LEU A 50 0.22 27.00 13.19
CA LEU A 50 1.57 26.80 13.73
C LEU A 50 2.05 25.38 13.40
N PHE A 51 3.04 25.27 12.54
CA PHE A 51 3.58 23.99 12.10
C PHE A 51 4.95 23.74 12.74
N LYS A 52 5.12 22.62 13.46
CA LYS A 52 6.42 22.27 14.03
C LYS A 52 6.86 20.88 13.59
N THR A 53 8.16 20.74 13.39
CA THR A 53 8.79 19.46 13.05
C THR A 53 9.81 19.12 14.12
N TRP A 54 9.54 18.05 14.85
CA TRP A 54 10.26 17.63 16.04
C TRP A 54 11.16 16.43 15.76
N ALA A 55 12.35 16.46 16.31
CA ALA A 55 13.30 15.35 16.29
C ALA A 55 14.30 15.51 17.44
N LYS A 56 15.07 14.46 17.74
CA LYS A 56 16.21 14.58 18.67
C LYS A 56 17.15 15.68 18.20
N GLU A 57 17.65 16.48 19.13
CA GLU A 57 18.50 17.63 18.85
C GLU A 57 19.70 17.29 17.93
N SER A 58 20.32 16.12 18.17
CA SER A 58 21.49 15.65 17.40
C SER A 58 21.22 15.36 15.92
N VAL A 59 19.96 15.19 15.51
CA VAL A 59 19.54 14.91 14.13
C VAL A 59 18.47 15.88 13.62
N LEU A 60 18.19 16.97 14.35
CA LEU A 60 17.14 17.93 14.00
C LEU A 60 17.35 18.55 12.61
N TYR A 61 18.61 18.75 12.19
CA TYR A 61 18.94 19.25 10.86
C TYR A 61 18.42 18.35 9.73
N GLN A 62 18.29 17.04 9.97
CA GLN A 62 17.75 16.08 9.00
C GLN A 62 16.22 16.23 8.81
N ALA A 63 15.53 16.89 9.74
CA ALA A 63 14.11 17.17 9.63
C ALA A 63 13.80 18.39 8.76
N THR A 64 14.82 19.12 8.29
CA THR A 64 14.68 20.36 7.52
C THR A 64 13.84 20.18 6.25
N TYR A 65 14.05 19.08 5.53
CA TYR A 65 13.32 18.86 4.28
C TYR A 65 11.82 18.62 4.52
N ALA A 66 11.48 17.74 5.47
CA ALA A 66 10.08 17.53 5.89
C ALA A 66 9.43 18.82 6.42
N HIS A 67 10.21 19.62 7.15
CA HIS A 67 9.79 20.92 7.66
C HIS A 67 9.48 21.94 6.56
N GLN A 68 10.21 21.91 5.45
CA GLN A 68 9.99 22.80 4.30
C GLN A 68 8.74 22.42 3.51
N VAL A 69 8.53 21.13 3.25
CA VAL A 69 7.42 20.67 2.39
C VAL A 69 6.08 20.55 3.12
N GLY A 70 6.08 20.20 4.41
CA GLY A 70 4.87 19.94 5.20
C GLY A 70 3.85 21.10 5.20
N PRO A 71 4.25 22.34 5.57
CA PRO A 71 3.39 23.52 5.50
C PRO A 71 2.77 23.76 4.11
N ALA A 72 3.58 23.62 3.06
CA ALA A 72 3.14 23.85 1.68
C ALA A 72 2.11 22.80 1.22
N ILE A 73 2.32 21.53 1.61
CA ILE A 73 1.35 20.44 1.36
C ILE A 73 0.05 20.69 2.12
N LEU A 74 0.12 21.08 3.40
CA LEU A 74 -1.08 21.36 4.20
C LEU A 74 -1.92 22.49 3.59
N ASP A 75 -1.27 23.59 3.18
CA ASP A 75 -1.92 24.69 2.48
C ASP A 75 -2.52 24.26 1.14
N HIS A 76 -1.79 23.43 0.38
CA HIS A 76 -2.28 22.89 -0.88
C HIS A 76 -3.55 22.06 -0.68
N PHE A 77 -3.60 21.19 0.32
CA PHE A 77 -4.78 20.38 0.63
C PHE A 77 -5.97 21.21 1.10
N ALA A 78 -5.75 22.24 1.93
CA ALA A 78 -6.82 23.13 2.34
C ALA A 78 -7.52 23.81 1.14
N VAL A 79 -6.74 24.23 0.14
CA VAL A 79 -7.26 24.79 -1.13
C VAL A 79 -7.87 23.70 -2.00
N TYR A 80 -7.22 22.54 -2.09
CA TYR A 80 -7.65 21.43 -2.95
C TYR A 80 -9.03 20.93 -2.55
N PHE A 81 -9.25 20.70 -1.24
CA PHE A 81 -10.51 20.25 -0.67
C PHE A 81 -11.53 21.37 -0.42
N ASN A 82 -11.13 22.63 -0.60
CA ASN A 82 -11.92 23.80 -0.23
C ASN A 82 -12.42 23.69 1.22
N GLN A 83 -11.53 23.29 2.11
CA GLN A 83 -11.81 23.07 3.53
C GLN A 83 -10.55 23.34 4.34
N SER A 84 -10.57 24.36 5.18
CA SER A 84 -9.42 24.74 6.02
C SER A 84 -9.06 23.66 7.04
N TYR A 85 -7.77 23.55 7.37
CA TYR A 85 -7.34 22.73 8.51
C TYR A 85 -7.88 23.35 9.82
N PRO A 86 -8.59 22.59 10.67
CA PRO A 86 -9.36 23.18 11.76
C PRO A 86 -8.58 23.46 13.05
N LEU A 87 -7.37 22.90 13.21
CA LEU A 87 -6.61 23.05 14.45
C LEU A 87 -5.60 24.20 14.35
N PRO A 88 -5.32 24.92 15.45
CA PRO A 88 -4.37 26.05 15.44
C PRO A 88 -2.90 25.63 15.27
N LYS A 89 -2.60 24.34 15.40
CA LYS A 89 -1.25 23.80 15.24
C LYS A 89 -1.27 22.39 14.66
N LEU A 90 -0.21 22.06 13.93
CA LEU A 90 0.11 20.69 13.53
C LEU A 90 1.58 20.43 13.87
N ASP A 91 1.81 19.45 14.74
CA ASP A 91 3.15 18.94 15.01
C ASP A 91 3.37 17.66 14.20
N GLN A 92 4.55 17.50 13.62
CA GLN A 92 5.06 16.22 13.12
C GLN A 92 6.34 15.84 13.87
N ILE A 93 6.48 14.58 14.27
CA ILE A 93 7.59 14.14 15.13
C ILE A 93 8.23 12.83 14.65
N ALA A 94 9.56 12.81 14.56
CA ALA A 94 10.35 11.61 14.26
C ALA A 94 10.62 10.80 15.54
N VAL A 95 10.03 9.61 15.65
CA VAL A 95 10.11 8.72 16.82
C VAL A 95 10.95 7.48 16.49
N ALA A 96 11.91 7.18 17.35
CA ALA A 96 12.72 5.97 17.25
C ALA A 96 11.90 4.73 17.61
N GLY A 97 12.11 3.62 16.91
CA GLY A 97 11.43 2.36 17.23
C GLY A 97 9.94 2.30 16.86
N PHE A 98 9.46 3.23 16.03
CA PHE A 98 8.06 3.27 15.61
C PHE A 98 7.73 2.02 14.77
N PRO A 99 6.75 1.17 15.18
CA PRO A 99 6.49 -0.11 14.52
C PRO A 99 5.71 0.02 13.21
N ALA A 100 5.02 1.13 13.00
CA ALA A 100 4.39 1.51 11.74
C ALA A 100 5.31 2.47 10.94
N GLY A 101 4.91 2.84 9.73
CA GLY A 101 5.61 3.90 8.98
C GLY A 101 5.40 5.26 9.64
N ALA A 102 4.15 5.66 9.77
CA ALA A 102 3.68 6.85 10.45
C ALA A 102 2.25 6.64 10.99
N MET A 103 1.70 7.64 11.67
CA MET A 103 0.34 7.64 12.23
C MET A 103 -0.20 9.07 12.30
N GLU A 104 -1.45 9.25 11.85
CA GLU A 104 -2.05 10.54 11.50
C GLU A 104 -2.61 11.35 12.68
N ASN A 105 -2.20 11.05 13.92
CA ASN A 105 -2.83 11.57 15.14
C ASN A 105 -3.08 13.09 15.06
N TRP A 106 -4.31 13.51 15.39
CA TRP A 106 -4.78 14.83 14.97
C TRP A 106 -4.05 15.98 15.68
N GLY A 107 -3.21 16.68 14.91
CA GLY A 107 -2.36 17.77 15.38
C GLY A 107 -1.05 17.32 16.02
N LEU A 108 -0.73 16.02 16.04
CA LEU A 108 0.58 15.47 16.45
C LEU A 108 0.90 14.20 15.64
N VAL A 109 1.23 14.36 14.38
CA VAL A 109 1.53 13.24 13.48
C VAL A 109 2.86 12.61 13.87
N THR A 110 2.89 11.28 14.04
CA THR A 110 4.09 10.55 14.45
C THR A 110 4.68 9.74 13.29
N TYR A 111 6.00 9.77 13.15
CA TYR A 111 6.72 9.12 12.05
C TYR A 111 7.86 8.27 12.59
N GLY A 112 8.18 7.16 11.94
CA GLY A 112 9.50 6.55 12.11
C GLY A 112 10.60 7.47 11.58
N GLU A 113 11.75 7.54 12.26
CA GLU A 113 12.91 8.33 11.82
C GLU A 113 13.23 8.19 10.30
N PRO A 114 13.22 6.99 9.69
CA PRO A 114 13.58 6.82 8.26
C PRO A 114 12.59 7.41 7.25
N VAL A 115 11.39 7.82 7.67
CA VAL A 115 10.36 8.37 6.78
C VAL A 115 10.07 9.84 7.03
N LEU A 116 10.75 10.48 8.00
CA LEU A 116 10.68 11.93 8.23
C LEU A 116 12.04 12.63 8.10
N LEU A 117 13.13 11.93 8.44
CA LEU A 117 14.49 12.49 8.42
C LEU A 117 15.17 12.23 7.07
N TYR A 118 15.80 13.28 6.54
CA TYR A 118 16.56 13.27 5.29
C TYR A 118 17.85 14.07 5.43
N ASP A 119 18.96 13.46 5.07
CA ASP A 119 20.28 14.08 5.01
C ASP A 119 20.83 13.98 3.59
N SER A 120 21.01 15.10 2.89
CA SER A 120 21.51 15.12 1.51
C SER A 120 22.91 14.53 1.34
N ALA A 121 23.72 14.42 2.40
CA ALA A 121 25.06 13.86 2.32
C ALA A 121 25.08 12.32 2.27
N VAL A 122 24.04 11.65 2.81
CA VAL A 122 24.00 10.18 2.96
C VAL A 122 22.71 9.53 2.50
N SER A 123 21.61 10.30 2.42
CA SER A 123 20.29 9.80 2.03
C SER A 123 20.14 9.80 0.52
N THR A 124 19.59 8.72 0.00
CA THR A 124 19.38 8.54 -1.43
C THR A 124 18.17 9.35 -1.94
N PRO A 125 18.02 9.56 -3.27
CA PRO A 125 16.83 10.18 -3.83
C PRO A 125 15.53 9.46 -3.44
N ILE A 126 15.54 8.13 -3.28
CA ILE A 126 14.35 7.39 -2.85
C ILE A 126 13.99 7.68 -1.38
N ASN A 127 14.98 7.96 -0.52
CA ASN A 127 14.70 8.42 0.84
C ASN A 127 14.01 9.80 0.82
N LYS A 128 14.50 10.72 -0.03
CA LYS A 128 13.86 12.03 -0.23
C LYS A 128 12.41 11.88 -0.72
N PHE A 129 12.18 10.96 -1.67
CA PHE A 129 10.85 10.62 -2.16
C PHE A 129 9.94 10.14 -1.04
N TYR A 130 10.41 9.19 -0.20
CA TYR A 130 9.60 8.67 0.90
C TYR A 130 9.25 9.73 1.93
N VAL A 131 10.15 10.66 2.26
CA VAL A 131 9.82 11.75 3.18
C VAL A 131 8.62 12.56 2.70
N VAL A 132 8.60 12.98 1.42
CA VAL A 132 7.45 13.73 0.89
C VAL A 132 6.20 12.86 0.82
N ALA A 133 6.33 11.60 0.39
CA ALA A 133 5.20 10.69 0.25
C ALA A 133 4.50 10.45 1.60
N PHE A 134 5.26 10.10 2.65
CA PHE A 134 4.70 9.90 3.99
C PHE A 134 4.15 11.19 4.57
N VAL A 135 4.86 12.32 4.48
CA VAL A 135 4.32 13.61 4.94
C VAL A 135 3.00 13.94 4.23
N ALA A 136 2.92 13.76 2.91
CA ALA A 136 1.69 14.01 2.15
C ALA A 136 0.56 13.04 2.53
N HIS A 137 0.88 11.77 2.78
CA HIS A 137 -0.09 10.76 3.21
C HIS A 137 -0.73 11.13 4.55
N GLU A 138 0.08 11.39 5.58
CA GLU A 138 -0.42 11.71 6.91
C GLU A 138 -1.13 13.06 6.97
N LEU A 139 -0.71 14.02 6.14
CA LEU A 139 -1.41 15.30 6.02
C LEU A 139 -2.75 15.17 5.28
N ALA A 140 -2.89 14.23 4.34
CA ALA A 140 -4.17 13.92 3.70
C ALA A 140 -5.17 13.33 4.70
N HIS A 141 -4.71 12.50 5.63
CA HIS A 141 -5.53 11.94 6.70
C HIS A 141 -6.16 12.98 7.63
N GLN A 142 -5.62 14.20 7.68
CA GLN A 142 -6.23 15.29 8.44
C GLN A 142 -7.65 15.64 7.93
N TRP A 143 -7.97 15.32 6.67
CA TRP A 143 -9.32 15.36 6.11
C TRP A 143 -9.96 13.96 6.03
N PHE A 144 -9.24 12.98 5.48
CA PHE A 144 -9.72 11.60 5.27
C PHE A 144 -9.24 10.65 6.39
N GLY A 145 -9.99 10.65 7.48
CA GLY A 145 -9.71 9.87 8.68
C GLY A 145 -9.97 10.67 9.94
N ASN A 146 -9.42 11.89 10.01
CA ASN A 146 -9.58 12.76 11.17
C ASN A 146 -10.85 13.60 11.10
N LEU A 147 -10.97 14.46 10.08
CA LEU A 147 -12.13 15.32 9.92
C LEU A 147 -13.40 14.53 9.60
N VAL A 148 -13.29 13.55 8.70
CA VAL A 148 -14.34 12.58 8.41
C VAL A 148 -13.77 11.19 8.63
N THR A 149 -14.33 10.46 9.59
CA THR A 149 -13.87 9.09 9.91
C THR A 149 -14.85 8.06 9.34
N PRO A 150 -14.42 6.88 8.87
CA PRO A 150 -15.33 5.80 8.53
C PRO A 150 -16.16 5.41 9.75
N ARG A 151 -17.41 5.01 9.56
CA ARG A 151 -18.26 4.53 10.66
C ARG A 151 -17.72 3.25 11.28
N TRP A 152 -17.10 2.41 10.46
CA TRP A 152 -16.47 1.17 10.89
C TRP A 152 -15.29 0.81 9.99
N TRP A 153 -14.44 -0.10 10.47
CA TRP A 153 -13.26 -0.60 9.76
C TRP A 153 -13.59 -1.26 8.41
N THR A 154 -14.84 -1.65 8.19
CA THR A 154 -15.32 -2.16 6.89
C THR A 154 -15.04 -1.19 5.74
N ASP A 155 -15.08 0.12 6.01
CA ASP A 155 -14.86 1.19 5.03
C ASP A 155 -13.50 1.89 5.24
N ILE A 156 -12.50 1.22 5.85
CA ILE A 156 -11.19 1.82 6.12
C ILE A 156 -10.46 2.34 4.86
N TRP A 157 -10.81 1.81 3.68
CA TRP A 157 -10.30 2.30 2.40
C TRP A 157 -10.66 3.77 2.12
N LEU A 158 -11.72 4.30 2.75
CA LEU A 158 -12.05 5.73 2.70
C LEU A 158 -10.98 6.61 3.35
N ASN A 159 -10.20 6.06 4.29
CA ASN A 159 -9.02 6.72 4.84
C ASN A 159 -7.81 6.43 3.96
N GLU A 160 -7.39 5.17 3.97
CA GLU A 160 -6.09 4.73 3.46
C GLU A 160 -5.99 4.81 1.93
N GLY A 161 -7.09 4.53 1.23
CA GLY A 161 -7.18 4.66 -0.22
C GLY A 161 -7.11 6.12 -0.65
N PHE A 162 -7.82 7.03 0.06
CA PHE A 162 -7.76 8.45 -0.21
C PHE A 162 -6.40 9.04 0.12
N ALA A 163 -5.85 8.79 1.31
CA ALA A 163 -4.51 9.24 1.66
C ALA A 163 -3.47 8.74 0.64
N SER A 164 -3.56 7.47 0.21
CA SER A 164 -2.69 6.88 -0.82
C SER A 164 -2.83 7.50 -2.21
N TYR A 165 -3.96 8.13 -2.55
CA TYR A 165 -4.13 8.83 -3.83
C TYR A 165 -3.71 10.30 -3.71
N ILE A 166 -4.18 10.96 -2.65
CA ILE A 166 -3.92 12.36 -2.37
C ILE A 166 -2.44 12.61 -2.06
N GLU A 167 -1.69 11.62 -1.55
CA GLU A 167 -0.24 11.73 -1.36
C GLU A 167 0.47 12.17 -2.65
N PHE A 168 0.07 11.63 -3.81
CA PHE A 168 0.67 11.99 -5.09
C PHE A 168 0.32 13.41 -5.52
N ILE A 169 -0.88 13.89 -5.19
CA ILE A 169 -1.29 15.28 -5.43
C ILE A 169 -0.44 16.22 -4.55
N GLY A 170 -0.27 15.88 -3.28
CA GLY A 170 0.58 16.62 -2.35
C GLY A 170 2.04 16.66 -2.82
N MET A 171 2.60 15.51 -3.20
CA MET A 171 3.94 15.41 -3.76
C MET A 171 4.11 16.25 -5.03
N GLN A 172 3.18 16.16 -5.98
CA GLN A 172 3.22 16.95 -7.22
C GLN A 172 3.21 18.46 -6.95
N SER A 173 2.56 18.91 -5.87
CA SER A 173 2.47 20.33 -5.52
C SER A 173 3.82 20.94 -5.06
N VAL A 174 4.68 20.14 -4.44
CA VAL A 174 5.98 20.59 -3.91
C VAL A 174 7.18 20.14 -4.74
N GLU A 175 7.04 19.03 -5.48
CA GLU A 175 8.08 18.45 -6.33
C GLU A 175 7.53 18.15 -7.74
N PRO A 176 7.09 19.19 -8.50
CA PRO A 176 6.38 19.00 -9.78
C PRO A 176 7.24 18.34 -10.87
N SER A 177 8.55 18.40 -10.74
CA SER A 177 9.52 17.82 -11.69
C SER A 177 9.59 16.29 -11.64
N TRP A 178 9.11 15.67 -10.55
CA TRP A 178 9.22 14.22 -10.34
C TRP A 178 8.21 13.41 -11.15
N LYS A 179 7.21 14.06 -11.76
CA LYS A 179 6.15 13.40 -12.54
C LYS A 179 5.49 12.26 -11.77
N VAL A 180 5.17 12.49 -10.49
CA VAL A 180 4.75 11.44 -9.56
C VAL A 180 3.46 10.74 -10.01
N MET A 181 2.61 11.42 -10.77
CA MET A 181 1.40 10.80 -11.36
C MET A 181 1.71 9.75 -12.45
N GLU A 182 2.88 9.82 -13.11
CA GLU A 182 3.38 8.74 -13.97
C GLU A 182 3.87 7.56 -13.11
N LEU A 183 4.59 7.85 -12.02
CA LEU A 183 5.06 6.85 -11.05
C LEU A 183 3.92 6.11 -10.34
N PHE A 184 2.77 6.76 -10.13
CA PHE A 184 1.56 6.14 -9.58
C PHE A 184 1.18 4.85 -10.31
N LEU A 185 1.34 4.83 -11.64
CA LEU A 185 0.97 3.69 -12.47
C LEU A 185 1.76 2.42 -12.09
N ASP A 186 3.06 2.56 -11.83
CA ASP A 186 3.92 1.45 -11.43
C ASP A 186 3.74 1.13 -9.93
N LEU A 187 3.86 2.15 -9.08
CA LEU A 187 3.94 2.00 -7.63
C LEU A 187 2.62 1.55 -6.97
N LYS A 188 1.46 1.91 -7.56
CA LYS A 188 0.13 1.57 -7.02
C LYS A 188 -0.64 0.65 -7.96
N LEU A 189 -0.93 1.10 -9.18
CA LEU A 189 -1.82 0.40 -10.11
C LEU A 189 -1.27 -0.96 -10.54
N GLN A 190 -0.09 -1.02 -11.17
CA GLN A 190 0.48 -2.28 -11.64
C GLN A 190 0.86 -3.19 -10.48
N SER A 191 1.42 -2.64 -9.41
CA SER A 191 1.76 -3.42 -8.22
C SER A 191 0.55 -4.13 -7.60
N VAL A 192 -0.64 -3.49 -7.55
CA VAL A 192 -1.80 -4.13 -6.91
C VAL A 192 -2.47 -5.18 -7.79
N MET A 193 -2.31 -5.12 -9.11
CA MET A 193 -2.84 -6.14 -10.01
C MET A 193 -2.28 -7.54 -9.66
N HIS A 194 -0.98 -7.64 -9.32
CA HIS A 194 -0.36 -8.91 -8.84
C HIS A 194 -0.93 -9.40 -7.51
N ASN A 195 -1.50 -8.51 -6.70
CA ASN A 195 -2.11 -8.87 -5.42
C ASN A 195 -3.58 -9.29 -5.56
N ASP A 196 -4.24 -8.88 -6.65
CA ASP A 196 -5.67 -9.04 -6.84
C ASP A 196 -6.02 -10.08 -7.93
N ASP A 197 -5.02 -10.69 -8.56
CA ASP A 197 -5.16 -11.76 -9.56
C ASP A 197 -5.18 -13.19 -8.98
N VAL A 198 -5.15 -13.32 -7.64
CA VAL A 198 -5.16 -14.60 -6.90
C VAL A 198 -6.52 -14.88 -6.25
N GLN A 199 -6.84 -16.17 -6.00
CA GLN A 199 -8.13 -16.59 -5.42
C GLN A 199 -8.36 -16.02 -4.01
N SER A 200 -7.29 -15.97 -3.23
CA SER A 200 -7.20 -15.44 -1.86
C SER A 200 -7.18 -13.90 -1.72
N SER A 201 -7.52 -13.16 -2.78
CA SER A 201 -7.80 -11.72 -2.68
C SER A 201 -9.11 -11.44 -1.90
N HIS A 202 -9.46 -10.17 -1.71
CA HIS A 202 -10.71 -9.73 -1.09
C HIS A 202 -11.24 -8.44 -1.74
N PRO A 203 -12.53 -8.12 -1.57
CA PRO A 203 -13.08 -6.84 -1.97
C PRO A 203 -12.46 -5.68 -1.17
N VAL A 204 -12.44 -4.48 -1.74
CA VAL A 204 -11.92 -3.27 -1.08
C VAL A 204 -12.74 -2.96 0.18
N ARG A 205 -14.06 -3.11 0.11
CA ARG A 205 -14.95 -3.04 1.27
C ARG A 205 -15.15 -4.46 1.81
N ILE A 206 -14.65 -4.72 3.01
CA ILE A 206 -14.66 -6.05 3.63
C ILE A 206 -15.28 -5.98 5.02
N GLU A 207 -16.24 -6.85 5.31
CA GLU A 207 -16.87 -6.87 6.64
C GLU A 207 -15.86 -7.29 7.71
N VAL A 208 -15.74 -6.47 8.76
CA VAL A 208 -14.86 -6.72 9.91
C VAL A 208 -15.72 -7.06 11.12
N ASN A 209 -15.66 -8.32 11.56
CA ASN A 209 -16.50 -8.80 12.66
C ASN A 209 -15.74 -8.83 13.99
N HIS A 210 -14.41 -8.99 13.96
CA HIS A 210 -13.59 -9.07 15.16
C HIS A 210 -12.33 -8.19 15.09
N PRO A 211 -11.89 -7.52 16.17
CA PRO A 211 -10.74 -6.62 16.15
C PRO A 211 -9.41 -7.21 15.64
N ASN A 212 -9.23 -8.52 15.73
CA ASN A 212 -8.03 -9.20 15.20
C ASN A 212 -7.96 -9.19 13.67
N GLU A 213 -9.09 -9.02 12.99
CA GLU A 213 -9.18 -8.92 11.52
C GLU A 213 -8.75 -7.54 11.02
N ILE A 214 -8.87 -6.50 11.86
CA ILE A 214 -8.53 -5.11 11.51
C ILE A 214 -7.11 -5.03 10.94
N THR A 215 -6.12 -5.63 11.60
CA THR A 215 -4.73 -5.58 11.13
C THR A 215 -4.49 -6.29 9.80
N GLN A 216 -5.39 -7.18 9.38
CA GLN A 216 -5.26 -7.93 8.12
C GLN A 216 -5.76 -7.15 6.91
N ILE A 217 -6.62 -6.14 7.13
CA ILE A 217 -7.18 -5.32 6.05
C ILE A 217 -6.34 -4.07 5.77
N PHE A 218 -5.33 -3.77 6.59
CA PHE A 218 -4.27 -2.81 6.26
C PHE A 218 -3.27 -3.43 5.29
N ASP A 219 -3.73 -3.73 4.07
CA ASP A 219 -2.96 -4.41 3.03
C ASP A 219 -2.95 -3.65 1.69
N ARG A 220 -2.31 -4.23 0.66
CA ARG A 220 -2.20 -3.57 -0.65
C ARG A 220 -3.54 -3.33 -1.33
N ILE A 221 -4.59 -4.07 -1.02
CA ILE A 221 -5.91 -3.86 -1.62
C ILE A 221 -6.49 -2.55 -1.08
N THR A 222 -6.54 -2.38 0.24
CA THR A 222 -7.04 -1.17 0.89
C THR A 222 -6.31 0.09 0.42
N TYR A 223 -4.97 0.06 0.40
CA TYR A 223 -4.16 1.22 0.04
C TYR A 223 -4.07 1.42 -1.49
N SER A 224 -3.58 0.42 -2.23
CA SER A 224 -3.22 0.56 -3.64
C SER A 224 -4.39 0.35 -4.59
N LYS A 225 -5.29 -0.62 -4.31
CA LYS A 225 -6.54 -0.75 -5.11
C LYS A 225 -7.48 0.39 -4.77
N GLY A 226 -7.63 0.73 -3.49
CA GLY A 226 -8.39 1.91 -3.03
C GLY A 226 -7.97 3.20 -3.74
N SER A 227 -6.70 3.56 -3.72
CA SER A 227 -6.20 4.75 -4.44
C SER A 227 -6.39 4.66 -5.96
N THR A 228 -6.24 3.47 -6.55
CA THR A 228 -6.42 3.27 -7.99
C THR A 228 -7.86 3.47 -8.43
N ILE A 229 -8.84 2.97 -7.66
CA ILE A 229 -10.26 3.18 -7.96
C ILE A 229 -10.66 4.64 -7.74
N ILE A 230 -10.06 5.33 -6.78
CA ILE A 230 -10.26 6.78 -6.55
C ILE A 230 -9.71 7.58 -7.73
N ARG A 231 -8.51 7.25 -8.21
CA ARG A 231 -7.95 7.84 -9.43
C ARG A 231 -8.87 7.61 -10.64
N MET A 232 -9.42 6.41 -10.79
CA MET A 232 -10.37 6.09 -11.85
C MET A 232 -11.64 6.95 -11.75
N MET A 233 -12.18 7.13 -10.54
CA MET A 233 -13.31 8.05 -10.29
C MET A 233 -13.01 9.47 -10.71
N ASN A 234 -11.85 9.99 -10.30
CA ASN A 234 -11.43 11.32 -10.71
C ASN A 234 -11.40 11.45 -12.24
N HIS A 235 -10.86 10.46 -12.95
CA HIS A 235 -10.79 10.52 -14.41
C HIS A 235 -12.17 10.50 -15.10
N PHE A 236 -13.11 9.66 -14.69
CA PHE A 236 -14.41 9.61 -15.36
C PHE A 236 -15.35 10.75 -14.93
N LEU A 237 -15.19 11.29 -13.71
CA LEU A 237 -15.96 12.44 -13.24
C LEU A 237 -15.37 13.78 -13.71
N THR A 238 -14.07 13.80 -14.03
CA THR A 238 -13.20 14.98 -14.15
C THR A 238 -12.78 15.57 -12.80
N GLU A 239 -11.58 16.17 -12.79
CA GLU A 239 -10.95 16.81 -11.63
C GLU A 239 -11.86 17.81 -10.92
N ALA A 240 -12.50 18.71 -11.67
CA ALA A 240 -13.32 19.77 -11.09
C ALA A 240 -14.55 19.21 -10.36
N VAL A 241 -15.25 18.25 -10.98
CA VAL A 241 -16.44 17.61 -10.41
C VAL A 241 -16.07 16.72 -9.23
N PHE A 242 -14.99 15.95 -9.36
CA PHE A 242 -14.49 15.11 -8.28
C PHE A 242 -14.16 15.94 -7.05
N ARG A 243 -13.38 17.03 -7.20
CA ARG A 243 -13.07 17.95 -6.11
C ARG A 243 -14.30 18.61 -5.51
N HIS A 244 -15.28 19.00 -6.33
CA HIS A 244 -16.53 19.57 -5.84
C HIS A 244 -17.32 18.56 -4.99
N GLY A 245 -17.45 17.32 -5.45
CA GLY A 245 -18.09 16.26 -4.69
C GLY A 245 -17.35 15.92 -3.39
N LEU A 246 -16.01 15.94 -3.38
CA LEU A 246 -15.24 15.77 -2.14
C LEU A 246 -15.44 16.94 -1.16
N SER A 247 -15.49 18.18 -1.66
CA SER A 247 -15.71 19.36 -0.80
C SER A 247 -17.07 19.28 -0.11
N THR A 248 -18.13 18.94 -0.84
CA THR A 248 -19.47 18.81 -0.25
C THR A 248 -19.58 17.62 0.71
N TYR A 249 -18.90 16.51 0.40
CA TYR A 249 -18.79 15.36 1.31
C TYR A 249 -18.08 15.74 2.62
N LEU A 250 -16.91 16.38 2.54
CA LEU A 250 -16.16 16.80 3.72
C LEU A 250 -16.92 17.81 4.56
N ASP A 251 -17.64 18.76 3.95
CA ASP A 251 -18.45 19.73 4.69
C ASP A 251 -19.66 19.08 5.39
N ALA A 252 -20.31 18.12 4.72
CA ALA A 252 -21.48 17.42 5.27
C ALA A 252 -21.13 16.51 6.45
N PHE A 253 -19.94 15.88 6.43
CA PHE A 253 -19.55 14.87 7.43
C PHE A 253 -18.45 15.34 8.40
N LYS A 254 -18.05 16.62 8.35
CA LYS A 254 -17.03 17.16 9.27
C LYS A 254 -17.35 16.86 10.73
N TYR A 255 -16.35 16.35 11.45
CA TYR A 255 -16.44 15.90 12.85
C TYR A 255 -17.41 14.75 13.08
N ASN A 256 -17.70 13.97 12.04
CA ASN A 256 -18.65 12.87 12.09
C ASN A 256 -18.15 11.66 11.28
N ASN A 257 -18.97 10.63 11.24
CA ASN A 257 -18.68 9.39 10.55
C ASN A 257 -19.42 9.26 9.22
N ALA A 258 -18.79 8.60 8.25
CA ALA A 258 -19.37 8.30 6.94
C ALA A 258 -19.17 6.84 6.53
N GLU A 259 -19.98 6.38 5.57
CA GLU A 259 -19.83 5.11 4.86
C GLU A 259 -19.57 5.35 3.36
N GLN A 260 -19.21 4.29 2.61
CA GLN A 260 -18.94 4.46 1.17
C GLN A 260 -20.15 5.04 0.39
N ASP A 261 -21.38 4.70 0.80
CA ASP A 261 -22.59 5.16 0.12
C ASP A 261 -22.82 6.66 0.31
N ASP A 262 -22.31 7.24 1.41
CA ASP A 262 -22.31 8.69 1.62
C ASP A 262 -21.40 9.38 0.60
N LEU A 263 -20.19 8.84 0.37
CA LEU A 263 -19.28 9.36 -0.67
C LEU A 263 -19.92 9.25 -2.06
N TRP A 264 -20.54 8.12 -2.38
CA TRP A 264 -21.20 7.91 -3.67
C TRP A 264 -22.30 8.91 -3.93
N ARG A 265 -23.09 9.24 -2.90
CA ARG A 265 -24.16 10.24 -3.00
C ARG A 265 -23.61 11.60 -3.41
N HIS A 266 -22.61 12.11 -2.68
CA HIS A 266 -22.01 13.42 -2.96
C HIS A 266 -21.30 13.48 -4.33
N LEU A 267 -20.59 12.42 -4.74
CA LEU A 267 -19.98 12.37 -6.07
C LEU A 267 -21.03 12.28 -7.18
N THR A 268 -22.16 11.59 -6.95
CA THR A 268 -23.26 11.49 -7.92
C THR A 268 -23.96 12.84 -8.10
N GLU A 269 -24.26 13.52 -6.99
CA GLU A 269 -24.89 14.85 -7.00
C GLU A 269 -24.05 15.85 -7.80
N ALA A 270 -22.73 15.92 -7.52
CA ALA A 270 -21.80 16.76 -8.27
C ALA A 270 -21.73 16.41 -9.76
N ALA A 271 -21.75 15.11 -10.09
CA ALA A 271 -21.68 14.64 -11.48
C ALA A 271 -22.95 14.95 -12.28
N HIS A 272 -24.12 14.86 -11.63
CA HIS A 272 -25.40 15.18 -12.24
C HIS A 272 -25.58 16.69 -12.43
N GLU A 273 -25.15 17.50 -11.47
CA GLU A 273 -25.13 18.96 -11.60
C GLU A 273 -24.25 19.40 -12.77
N ALA A 274 -23.05 18.82 -12.90
CA ALA A 274 -22.12 19.11 -13.97
C ALA A 274 -22.41 18.37 -15.29
N CYS A 275 -23.44 17.54 -15.35
CA CYS A 275 -23.79 16.69 -16.50
C CYS A 275 -22.63 15.80 -17.00
N THR A 276 -21.71 15.38 -16.13
CA THR A 276 -20.60 14.47 -16.49
C THR A 276 -21.01 13.00 -16.42
N LEU A 277 -22.11 12.70 -15.74
CA LEU A 277 -22.71 11.36 -15.67
C LEU A 277 -24.17 11.40 -16.15
N PRO A 278 -24.65 10.41 -16.92
CA PRO A 278 -26.06 10.34 -17.31
C PRO A 278 -26.98 10.34 -16.08
N ALA A 279 -28.13 11.03 -16.18
CA ALA A 279 -29.05 11.22 -15.05
C ALA A 279 -29.59 9.91 -14.44
N ASN A 280 -29.63 8.82 -15.22
CA ASN A 280 -30.07 7.51 -14.76
C ASN A 280 -28.93 6.61 -14.23
N LEU A 281 -27.68 7.08 -14.26
CA LEU A 281 -26.51 6.36 -13.81
C LEU A 281 -25.95 7.06 -12.56
N THR A 282 -25.55 6.30 -11.55
CA THR A 282 -24.97 6.85 -10.32
C THR A 282 -23.55 6.34 -10.12
N VAL A 283 -22.75 7.07 -9.35
CA VAL A 283 -21.41 6.61 -8.96
C VAL A 283 -21.51 5.28 -8.22
N LYS A 284 -22.53 5.12 -7.36
CA LYS A 284 -22.80 3.86 -6.66
C LYS A 284 -22.97 2.67 -7.61
N THR A 285 -23.78 2.82 -8.65
CA THR A 285 -24.02 1.75 -9.66
C THR A 285 -22.72 1.26 -10.29
N ILE A 286 -21.77 2.17 -10.54
CA ILE A 286 -20.45 1.83 -11.10
C ILE A 286 -19.55 1.27 -10.00
N MET A 287 -19.40 1.97 -8.89
CA MET A 287 -18.33 1.74 -7.93
C MET A 287 -18.60 0.60 -6.96
N ASP A 288 -19.86 0.20 -6.74
CA ASP A 288 -20.18 -1.05 -6.04
C ASP A 288 -19.55 -2.26 -6.75
N THR A 289 -19.46 -2.23 -8.09
CA THR A 289 -18.78 -3.28 -8.87
C THR A 289 -17.26 -3.27 -8.71
N TRP A 290 -16.67 -2.26 -8.09
CA TRP A 290 -15.23 -2.18 -7.83
C TRP A 290 -14.89 -2.38 -6.35
N THR A 291 -15.79 -2.02 -5.45
CA THR A 291 -15.56 -2.12 -4.00
C THR A 291 -16.09 -3.40 -3.36
N LEU A 292 -17.21 -3.95 -3.88
CA LEU A 292 -17.88 -5.11 -3.28
C LEU A 292 -17.45 -6.46 -3.87
N GLN A 293 -16.60 -6.45 -4.90
CA GLN A 293 -16.02 -7.66 -5.49
C GLN A 293 -14.49 -7.60 -5.53
N MET A 294 -13.88 -8.78 -5.43
CA MET A 294 -12.43 -8.98 -5.57
C MET A 294 -12.02 -9.07 -7.05
N GLY A 295 -10.75 -8.82 -7.34
CA GLY A 295 -10.21 -8.87 -8.70
C GLY A 295 -10.51 -7.63 -9.53
N TYR A 296 -10.10 -7.70 -10.80
CA TYR A 296 -10.28 -6.68 -11.81
C TYR A 296 -10.64 -7.31 -13.17
N PRO A 297 -11.34 -6.58 -14.06
CA PRO A 297 -11.76 -7.12 -15.34
C PRO A 297 -10.65 -7.08 -16.40
N VAL A 298 -10.70 -8.02 -17.36
CA VAL A 298 -9.94 -7.96 -18.61
C VAL A 298 -10.88 -7.56 -19.74
N ILE A 299 -10.47 -6.56 -20.52
CA ILE A 299 -11.20 -6.09 -21.70
C ILE A 299 -10.49 -6.59 -22.94
N LYS A 300 -11.18 -7.41 -23.74
CA LYS A 300 -10.71 -7.90 -25.04
C LYS A 300 -11.29 -7.01 -26.14
N VAL A 301 -10.42 -6.49 -26.99
CA VAL A 301 -10.81 -5.67 -28.14
C VAL A 301 -10.39 -6.38 -29.41
N GLU A 302 -11.38 -6.79 -30.21
CA GLU A 302 -11.17 -7.44 -31.51
C GLU A 302 -11.50 -6.44 -32.61
N ARG A 303 -10.51 -6.10 -33.44
CA ARG A 303 -10.70 -5.16 -34.57
C ARG A 303 -11.13 -5.92 -35.80
N SER A 304 -12.02 -5.34 -36.61
CA SER A 304 -12.35 -5.88 -37.92
C SER A 304 -11.13 -5.86 -38.83
N ALA A 305 -11.09 -6.79 -39.79
CA ALA A 305 -9.95 -6.97 -40.70
C ALA A 305 -9.67 -5.72 -41.56
N ASP A 306 -10.69 -4.91 -41.82
CA ASP A 306 -10.59 -3.63 -42.54
C ASP A 306 -10.26 -2.44 -41.63
N GLY A 307 -10.15 -2.64 -40.31
CA GLY A 307 -9.84 -1.62 -39.31
C GLY A 307 -10.95 -0.60 -39.05
N THR A 308 -12.15 -0.80 -39.61
CA THR A 308 -13.25 0.19 -39.52
C THR A 308 -14.15 0.01 -38.29
N SER A 309 -14.07 -1.13 -37.61
CA SER A 309 -14.87 -1.44 -36.43
C SER A 309 -14.09 -2.23 -35.39
N ALA A 310 -14.55 -2.20 -34.14
CA ALA A 310 -14.01 -3.02 -33.06
C ALA A 310 -15.15 -3.61 -32.22
N ALA A 311 -15.08 -4.91 -31.97
CA ALA A 311 -15.90 -5.58 -30.97
C ALA A 311 -15.18 -5.50 -29.63
N VAL A 312 -15.85 -4.94 -28.63
CA VAL A 312 -15.36 -4.92 -27.25
C VAL A 312 -16.12 -6.00 -26.49
N SER A 313 -15.40 -6.98 -25.98
CA SER A 313 -15.94 -7.95 -25.03
C SER A 313 -15.19 -7.83 -23.72
N GLN A 314 -15.92 -7.87 -22.63
CA GLN A 314 -15.35 -8.00 -21.30
C GLN A 314 -15.42 -9.48 -20.95
N GLY A 315 -14.26 -10.11 -20.74
CA GLY A 315 -14.18 -11.55 -20.50
C GLY A 315 -12.89 -11.91 -19.76
N GLY A 316 -13.01 -12.80 -18.78
CA GLY A 316 -11.86 -13.54 -18.24
C GLY A 316 -11.53 -14.71 -19.16
N GLY A 317 -10.26 -14.90 -19.52
CA GLY A 317 -9.81 -15.82 -20.59
C GLY A 317 -10.40 -17.24 -20.58
N GLY A 318 -10.64 -17.77 -21.78
CA GLY A 318 -11.18 -19.10 -22.13
C GLY A 318 -12.35 -19.05 -23.13
N GLY A 319 -12.20 -19.59 -24.36
CA GLY A 319 -13.22 -19.65 -25.44
C GLY A 319 -14.48 -20.45 -25.05
N GLN A 320 -15.66 -20.34 -25.66
CA GLN A 320 -16.09 -20.02 -27.04
C GLN A 320 -17.44 -19.25 -27.08
N ALA A 321 -17.76 -18.78 -28.30
CA ALA A 321 -19.06 -18.30 -28.83
C ALA A 321 -19.41 -16.82 -28.61
N VAL A 322 -18.96 -16.04 -29.60
CA VAL A 322 -19.33 -14.66 -29.90
C VAL A 322 -20.85 -14.56 -30.10
N SER A 323 -21.53 -13.81 -29.24
CA SER A 323 -22.80 -13.16 -29.62
C SER A 323 -22.46 -11.75 -30.09
N SER A 324 -22.70 -11.51 -31.37
CA SER A 324 -22.48 -10.23 -32.04
C SER A 324 -23.31 -9.13 -31.38
N LEU A 325 -22.66 -8.18 -30.70
CA LEU A 325 -23.31 -6.94 -30.28
C LEU A 325 -23.23 -5.95 -31.44
N HIS A 326 -24.31 -5.84 -32.21
CA HIS A 326 -24.53 -4.65 -33.04
C HIS A 326 -24.78 -3.47 -32.09
N LEU A 327 -24.02 -2.39 -32.30
CA LEU A 327 -24.13 -1.12 -31.58
C LEU A 327 -25.45 -0.39 -31.94
N THR A 328 -26.59 -0.99 -31.60
CA THR A 328 -27.90 -0.33 -31.48
C THR A 328 -28.80 -1.16 -30.57
N SER A 329 -29.12 -0.62 -29.39
CA SER A 329 -30.03 -1.11 -28.34
C SER A 329 -29.39 -1.89 -27.16
N LEU A 330 -29.64 -1.32 -25.98
CA LEU A 330 -29.33 -1.83 -24.64
C LEU A 330 -30.39 -2.85 -24.22
N SER A 331 -30.07 -4.14 -24.23
CA SER A 331 -30.75 -5.14 -23.38
C SER A 331 -30.13 -6.54 -23.52
N ARG A 332 -29.08 -6.84 -22.75
CA ARG A 332 -28.79 -8.15 -22.09
C ARG A 332 -27.33 -8.17 -21.60
N TRP A 333 -27.15 -8.40 -20.30
CA TRP A 333 -25.85 -8.65 -19.68
C TRP A 333 -25.51 -10.16 -19.78
N PRO A 334 -24.39 -10.57 -20.41
CA PRO A 334 -23.90 -11.95 -20.32
C PRO A 334 -23.24 -12.23 -18.96
N ARG A 335 -23.20 -13.51 -18.56
CA ARG A 335 -22.66 -13.99 -17.27
C ARG A 335 -21.16 -13.68 -17.10
N GLN A 336 -20.77 -13.47 -15.84
CA GLN A 336 -19.54 -12.84 -15.38
C GLN A 336 -18.60 -13.89 -14.76
N GLU A 337 -17.32 -13.95 -15.17
CA GLU A 337 -16.31 -14.80 -14.53
C GLU A 337 -14.95 -14.07 -14.34
N ARG A 338 -14.27 -14.44 -13.26
CA ARG A 338 -13.07 -13.85 -12.62
C ARG A 338 -11.76 -14.11 -13.40
N PHE A 339 -10.80 -13.16 -13.37
CA PHE A 339 -9.41 -13.40 -13.82
C PHE A 339 -8.62 -14.19 -12.75
N LEU A 340 -7.97 -15.27 -13.18
CA LEU A 340 -7.09 -16.11 -12.38
C LEU A 340 -5.83 -16.42 -13.20
N LEU A 341 -4.66 -16.33 -12.57
CA LEU A 341 -3.36 -16.58 -13.22
C LEU A 341 -3.17 -18.05 -13.70
N VAL A 342 -4.00 -18.98 -13.20
CA VAL A 342 -4.12 -20.37 -13.69
C VAL A 342 -5.60 -20.77 -13.77
N LYS A 343 -6.03 -21.27 -14.94
CA LYS A 343 -7.29 -22.00 -15.16
C LYS A 343 -6.98 -23.48 -15.44
N ASP A 344 -7.89 -24.34 -15.02
CA ASP A 344 -7.86 -25.80 -15.14
C ASP A 344 -8.22 -26.28 -16.58
N ASP A 345 -7.80 -27.49 -16.97
CA ASP A 345 -7.64 -28.03 -18.34
C ASP A 345 -8.94 -28.27 -19.15
N ASN A 346 -10.02 -27.51 -18.95
CA ASN A 346 -11.20 -27.46 -19.85
C ASN A 346 -11.29 -26.11 -20.60
N SER A 347 -10.15 -25.48 -20.87
CA SER A 347 -10.07 -24.10 -21.36
C SER A 347 -9.29 -24.02 -22.69
N ASP A 348 -10.02 -23.76 -23.78
CA ASP A 348 -9.51 -23.66 -25.16
C ASP A 348 -9.04 -22.24 -25.49
N ASP A 349 -7.88 -21.80 -25.02
CA ASP A 349 -7.30 -20.54 -25.49
C ASP A 349 -5.88 -20.70 -26.03
N THR A 350 -5.70 -20.17 -27.24
CA THR A 350 -4.51 -20.29 -28.09
C THR A 350 -4.11 -18.86 -28.41
N HIS A 351 -2.86 -18.48 -28.10
CA HIS A 351 -2.03 -17.39 -28.67
C HIS A 351 -1.26 -16.55 -27.62
N ASP A 352 -0.26 -15.84 -28.17
CA ASP A 352 1.15 -15.70 -27.77
C ASP A 352 1.50 -14.26 -27.38
N TYR A 353 2.24 -14.06 -26.27
CA TYR A 353 2.85 -12.78 -25.90
C TYR A 353 4.20 -12.94 -25.18
N LYS A 354 5.20 -12.13 -25.60
CA LYS A 354 6.64 -12.18 -25.27
C LYS A 354 7.06 -11.13 -24.24
N TRP A 355 7.90 -11.46 -23.23
CA TRP A 355 8.73 -10.49 -22.47
C TRP A 355 10.03 -11.07 -21.89
N TRP A 356 10.97 -10.15 -21.63
CA TRP A 356 12.44 -10.29 -21.52
C TRP A 356 12.95 -10.44 -20.07
N VAL A 357 14.09 -11.14 -19.88
CA VAL A 357 14.78 -11.32 -18.58
C VAL A 357 16.30 -11.14 -18.77
N PRO A 358 16.99 -10.32 -17.96
CA PRO A 358 18.45 -10.21 -18.01
C PRO A 358 19.14 -11.28 -17.13
N LEU A 359 20.21 -11.88 -17.65
CA LEU A 359 21.07 -12.85 -16.95
C LEU A 359 22.37 -12.20 -16.46
N THR A 360 22.83 -12.64 -15.30
CA THR A 360 24.20 -12.46 -14.78
C THR A 360 25.04 -13.71 -15.04
N TYR A 361 26.34 -13.55 -15.34
CA TYR A 361 27.30 -14.64 -15.60
C TYR A 361 28.44 -14.67 -14.57
N THR A 362 29.18 -15.79 -14.52
CA THR A 362 30.53 -15.91 -13.93
C THR A 362 31.41 -16.82 -14.79
N GLY A 363 32.72 -16.58 -14.81
CA GLY A 363 33.71 -17.29 -15.63
C GLY A 363 34.36 -18.48 -14.91
N GLN A 364 34.91 -19.41 -15.69
CA GLN A 364 35.44 -20.70 -15.25
C GLN A 364 36.81 -20.62 -14.54
N ASP A 365 37.38 -19.43 -14.41
CA ASP A 365 38.84 -19.32 -14.23
C ASP A 365 39.26 -19.06 -12.78
N GLN A 366 38.35 -18.68 -11.86
CA GLN A 366 38.60 -18.65 -10.41
C GLN A 366 37.34 -18.82 -9.53
N PRO A 367 37.11 -20.02 -8.95
CA PRO A 367 36.02 -20.28 -8.01
C PRO A 367 36.53 -20.27 -6.55
N ASP A 368 36.30 -19.18 -5.81
CA ASP A 368 36.40 -19.18 -4.34
C ASP A 368 35.22 -18.39 -3.73
N PHE A 369 34.32 -19.11 -3.06
CA PHE A 369 33.17 -18.58 -2.31
C PHE A 369 33.32 -18.82 -0.79
N SER A 370 34.53 -18.81 -0.26
CA SER A 370 34.72 -18.86 1.18
C SER A 370 34.45 -17.48 1.82
N GLN A 371 33.17 -17.25 2.14
CA GLN A 371 32.60 -16.25 3.06
C GLN A 371 32.04 -14.94 2.46
N THR A 372 30.70 -14.89 2.37
CA THR A 372 29.92 -13.66 2.55
C THR A 372 28.75 -13.93 3.51
N GLN A 373 28.80 -13.34 4.72
CA GLN A 373 27.96 -13.68 5.87
C GLN A 373 26.50 -13.20 5.77
N THR A 374 25.64 -13.96 5.10
CA THR A 374 24.17 -13.75 5.16
C THR A 374 23.53 -14.31 6.45
N LYS A 375 24.16 -15.33 7.07
CA LYS A 375 23.67 -15.97 8.31
C LYS A 375 23.76 -15.07 9.55
N VAL A 376 24.78 -14.20 9.60
CA VAL A 376 25.00 -13.30 10.75
C VAL A 376 23.87 -12.27 10.82
N TYR A 377 23.50 -11.64 9.70
CA TYR A 377 22.40 -10.68 9.67
C TYR A 377 21.04 -11.29 10.03
N LEU A 378 20.73 -12.53 9.61
CA LEU A 378 19.51 -13.23 10.04
C LEU A 378 19.49 -13.48 11.55
N SER A 379 20.63 -13.87 12.14
CA SER A 379 20.74 -14.10 13.58
C SER A 379 20.63 -12.82 14.41
N MET A 380 21.15 -11.71 13.88
CA MET A 380 21.11 -10.37 14.47
C MET A 380 19.73 -9.72 14.33
N ALA A 381 19.05 -9.91 13.20
CA ALA A 381 17.75 -9.29 12.90
C ALA A 381 16.70 -9.58 13.99
N PHE A 382 16.71 -10.78 14.57
CA PHE A 382 15.78 -11.16 15.64
C PHE A 382 16.47 -11.33 17.00
N ASN A 383 17.47 -10.49 17.27
CA ASN A 383 18.18 -10.41 18.55
C ASN A 383 18.20 -8.96 19.04
N GLY A 384 17.48 -8.66 20.12
CA GLY A 384 17.38 -7.29 20.68
C GLY A 384 18.69 -6.70 21.21
N LYS A 385 19.79 -7.44 21.21
CA LYS A 385 21.13 -6.98 21.64
C LYS A 385 22.13 -6.83 20.48
N SER A 386 21.70 -7.00 19.24
CA SER A 386 22.59 -7.06 18.06
C SER A 386 22.97 -5.69 17.48
N GLY A 387 22.41 -4.59 18.02
CA GLY A 387 22.51 -3.26 17.42
C GLY A 387 21.49 -3.00 16.29
N ILE A 388 20.76 -4.03 15.83
CA ILE A 388 19.63 -3.87 14.91
C ILE A 388 18.36 -3.65 15.74
N GLY A 389 17.70 -2.51 15.54
CA GLY A 389 16.43 -2.19 16.18
C GLY A 389 15.34 -3.19 15.79
N LYS A 390 14.41 -3.47 16.72
CA LYS A 390 13.29 -4.40 16.50
C LYS A 390 12.39 -3.99 15.33
N GLN A 391 12.31 -2.69 15.04
CA GLN A 391 11.60 -2.12 13.91
C GLN A 391 12.27 -2.41 12.56
N ASP A 392 13.60 -2.60 12.54
CA ASP A 392 14.38 -2.82 11.31
C ASP A 392 14.60 -4.32 11.02
N SER A 393 14.27 -5.20 11.97
CA SER A 393 14.35 -6.66 11.84
C SER A 393 13.73 -7.21 10.56
N SER A 394 12.52 -6.74 10.22
CA SER A 394 11.81 -7.19 9.02
C SER A 394 12.49 -6.72 7.73
N ARG A 395 13.06 -5.50 7.72
CA ARG A 395 13.77 -4.95 6.56
C ARG A 395 15.05 -5.73 6.28
N VAL A 396 15.82 -6.04 7.32
CA VAL A 396 17.05 -6.86 7.21
C VAL A 396 16.72 -8.26 6.70
N PHE A 397 15.66 -8.88 7.23
CA PHE A 397 15.18 -10.18 6.72
C PHE A 397 14.78 -10.10 5.24
N THR A 398 14.04 -9.07 4.85
CA THR A 398 13.61 -8.88 3.45
C THR A 398 14.79 -8.66 2.51
N ALA A 399 15.79 -7.87 2.91
CA ALA A 399 17.00 -7.65 2.12
C ALA A 399 17.78 -8.96 1.90
N VAL A 400 17.88 -9.79 2.94
CA VAL A 400 18.50 -11.12 2.84
C VAL A 400 17.67 -12.04 1.94
N ALA A 401 16.36 -12.09 2.12
CA ALA A 401 15.47 -12.96 1.35
C ALA A 401 15.41 -12.59 -0.14
N GLY A 402 15.62 -11.32 -0.48
CA GLY A 402 15.66 -10.84 -1.87
C GLY A 402 16.95 -11.15 -2.63
N ASN A 403 17.96 -11.75 -2.00
CA ASN A 403 19.22 -12.14 -2.63
C ASN A 403 19.18 -13.62 -3.07
N ASP A 404 19.74 -13.96 -4.23
CA ASP A 404 19.74 -15.34 -4.77
C ASP A 404 20.39 -16.39 -3.85
N ALA A 405 21.45 -16.01 -3.11
CA ALA A 405 22.07 -16.89 -2.12
C ALA A 405 21.30 -16.87 -0.78
N GLY A 406 20.56 -15.79 -0.50
CA GLY A 406 19.83 -15.57 0.73
C GLY A 406 18.40 -16.10 0.76
N ARG A 407 17.72 -16.24 -0.38
CA ARG A 407 16.32 -16.70 -0.49
C ARG A 407 16.07 -18.05 0.18
N THR A 408 16.87 -19.06 -0.14
CA THR A 408 16.73 -20.41 0.45
C THR A 408 17.10 -20.41 1.93
N LEU A 409 18.09 -19.60 2.32
CA LEU A 409 18.50 -19.44 3.71
C LEU A 409 17.42 -18.74 4.54
N ALA A 410 16.75 -17.73 4.00
CA ALA A 410 15.72 -16.97 4.69
C ALA A 410 14.51 -17.84 5.06
N TRP A 411 14.04 -18.68 4.12
CA TRP A 411 12.97 -19.64 4.39
C TRP A 411 13.37 -20.71 5.41
N SER A 412 14.54 -21.34 5.22
CA SER A 412 15.06 -22.32 6.17
C SER A 412 15.19 -21.71 7.57
N TYR A 413 15.73 -20.50 7.65
CA TYR A 413 15.89 -19.77 8.91
C TYR A 413 14.55 -19.46 9.57
N LEU A 414 13.58 -18.94 8.81
CA LEU A 414 12.23 -18.63 9.29
C LEU A 414 11.57 -19.87 9.89
N ARG A 415 11.62 -21.01 9.19
CA ARG A 415 11.06 -22.27 9.68
C ARG A 415 11.76 -22.77 10.94
N THR A 416 13.10 -22.86 10.93
CA THR A 416 13.87 -23.40 12.05
C THR A 416 13.80 -22.52 13.29
N ASN A 417 13.66 -21.20 13.13
CA ASN A 417 13.66 -20.24 14.24
C ASN A 417 12.26 -19.66 14.53
N TRP A 418 11.21 -20.28 13.99
CA TRP A 418 9.85 -19.73 14.02
C TRP A 418 9.40 -19.32 15.42
N LYS A 419 9.51 -20.22 16.40
CA LYS A 419 9.13 -19.93 17.79
C LYS A 419 9.83 -18.69 18.34
N ARG A 420 11.15 -18.58 18.11
CA ARG A 420 11.94 -17.43 18.55
C ARG A 420 11.48 -16.12 17.89
N ILE A 421 11.19 -16.16 16.58
CA ILE A 421 10.71 -14.99 15.82
C ILE A 421 9.30 -14.61 16.27
N TYR A 422 8.43 -15.59 16.45
CA TYR A 422 7.06 -15.42 16.95
C TYR A 422 7.05 -14.78 18.34
N ASP A 423 7.83 -15.33 19.28
CA ASP A 423 7.98 -14.81 20.64
C ASP A 423 8.63 -13.41 20.61
N TYR A 424 9.60 -13.17 19.73
CA TYR A 424 10.25 -11.86 19.56
C TYR A 424 9.25 -10.77 19.17
N PHE A 425 8.22 -11.09 18.38
CA PHE A 425 7.13 -10.17 18.04
C PHE A 425 5.93 -10.24 19.00
N GLY A 426 6.10 -10.84 20.18
CA GLY A 426 5.07 -10.87 21.22
C GLY A 426 3.95 -11.86 20.94
N GLY A 427 4.27 -13.00 20.31
CA GLY A 427 3.30 -14.03 20.01
C GLY A 427 2.36 -13.67 18.85
N LYS A 428 2.85 -12.91 17.87
CA LYS A 428 2.09 -12.54 16.68
C LYS A 428 2.90 -12.85 15.42
N ALA A 429 2.34 -13.66 14.54
CA ALA A 429 2.92 -13.91 13.23
C ALA A 429 3.05 -12.59 12.44
N LYS A 430 4.10 -12.48 11.63
CA LYS A 430 4.35 -11.33 10.76
C LYS A 430 4.15 -11.72 9.29
N PRO A 431 2.98 -11.41 8.69
CA PRO A 431 2.68 -11.67 7.27
C PRO A 431 3.81 -11.29 6.30
N GLY A 432 4.44 -10.13 6.50
CA GLY A 432 5.53 -9.64 5.64
C GLY A 432 6.74 -10.58 5.55
N LEU A 433 7.08 -11.30 6.63
CA LEU A 433 8.20 -12.24 6.63
C LEU A 433 7.88 -13.49 5.79
N ILE A 434 6.65 -14.01 5.94
CA ILE A 434 6.18 -15.20 5.21
C ILE A 434 6.10 -14.90 3.72
N SER A 435 5.42 -13.81 3.34
CA SER A 435 5.26 -13.40 1.95
C SER A 435 6.61 -13.15 1.27
N THR A 436 7.57 -12.55 1.98
CA THR A 436 8.91 -12.33 1.42
C THR A 436 9.70 -13.63 1.25
N ALA A 437 9.70 -14.50 2.26
CA ALA A 437 10.46 -15.76 2.22
C ALA A 437 9.97 -16.74 1.16
N THR A 438 8.69 -16.63 0.76
CA THR A 438 8.02 -17.56 -0.17
C THR A 438 7.80 -16.95 -1.56
N LYS A 439 8.18 -15.68 -1.79
CA LYS A 439 7.86 -14.91 -3.00
C LYS A 439 8.20 -15.63 -4.31
N ASP A 440 9.35 -16.29 -4.34
CA ASP A 440 9.95 -16.87 -5.54
C ASP A 440 9.83 -18.40 -5.62
N PHE A 441 8.98 -18.99 -4.78
CA PHE A 441 8.75 -20.43 -4.75
C PHE A 441 8.08 -20.90 -6.03
N ASN A 442 8.66 -21.92 -6.66
CA ASN A 442 8.23 -22.39 -7.99
C ASN A 442 8.52 -23.88 -8.26
N THR A 443 8.75 -24.70 -7.23
CA THR A 443 9.01 -26.15 -7.37
C THR A 443 8.07 -26.97 -6.48
N GLU A 444 7.93 -28.26 -6.79
CA GLU A 444 7.12 -29.19 -5.98
C GLU A 444 7.60 -29.29 -4.53
N GLN A 445 8.93 -29.23 -4.33
CA GLN A 445 9.50 -29.20 -2.99
C GLN A 445 9.09 -27.94 -2.22
N HIS A 446 9.16 -26.77 -2.86
CA HIS A 446 8.71 -25.52 -2.24
C HIS A 446 7.24 -25.59 -1.83
N LEU A 447 6.38 -26.15 -2.69
CA LEU A 447 4.96 -26.32 -2.42
C LEU A 447 4.71 -27.21 -1.19
N LYS A 448 5.40 -28.36 -1.12
CA LYS A 448 5.32 -29.27 0.03
C LYS A 448 5.78 -28.60 1.32
N GLU A 449 6.88 -27.86 1.26
CA GLU A 449 7.43 -27.16 2.43
C GLU A 449 6.48 -26.09 2.98
N VAL A 450 5.86 -25.28 2.11
CA VAL A 450 4.93 -24.23 2.56
C VAL A 450 3.61 -24.81 3.08
N MET A 451 3.13 -25.91 2.49
CA MET A 451 1.93 -26.62 2.97
C MET A 451 2.16 -27.27 4.33
N ALA A 452 3.30 -27.97 4.51
CA ALA A 452 3.68 -28.56 5.79
C ALA A 452 3.83 -27.48 6.88
N PHE A 453 4.45 -26.34 6.55
CA PHE A 453 4.57 -25.24 7.50
C PHE A 453 3.21 -24.68 7.95
N LYS A 454 2.23 -24.59 7.05
CA LYS A 454 0.85 -24.21 7.39
C LYS A 454 0.21 -25.18 8.37
N GLU A 455 0.38 -26.49 8.12
CA GLU A 455 -0.18 -27.55 8.97
C GLU A 455 0.47 -27.57 10.36
N GLU A 456 1.80 -27.53 10.43
CA GLU A 456 2.56 -27.57 11.68
C GLU A 456 2.32 -26.36 12.59
N ARG A 457 2.06 -25.17 12.01
CA ARG A 457 1.99 -23.90 12.73
C ARG A 457 0.61 -23.24 12.70
N GLY A 458 -0.42 -23.97 12.29
CA GLY A 458 -1.76 -23.42 11.98
C GLY A 458 -2.33 -22.48 13.06
N ALA A 459 -2.22 -22.84 14.34
CA ALA A 459 -2.71 -22.00 15.45
C ALA A 459 -1.92 -20.68 15.58
N GLU A 460 -0.60 -20.74 15.45
CA GLU A 460 0.32 -19.58 15.52
C GLU A 460 0.20 -18.69 14.27
N LEU A 461 -0.26 -19.25 13.16
CA LEU A 461 -0.48 -18.56 11.89
C LEU A 461 -1.86 -17.93 11.76
N SER A 462 -2.74 -18.01 12.77
CA SER A 462 -4.09 -17.43 12.71
C SER A 462 -4.12 -15.97 12.24
N ALA A 463 -3.20 -15.13 12.74
CA ALA A 463 -3.05 -13.73 12.35
C ALA A 463 -2.41 -13.50 10.95
N ALA A 464 -1.90 -14.56 10.31
CA ALA A 464 -1.26 -14.54 8.99
C ALA A 464 -1.85 -15.60 8.04
N SER A 465 -3.04 -16.12 8.35
CA SER A 465 -3.60 -17.28 7.66
C SER A 465 -3.83 -17.01 6.17
N ARG A 466 -4.31 -15.80 5.84
CA ARG A 466 -4.49 -15.39 4.45
C ARG A 466 -3.15 -15.31 3.69
N THR A 467 -2.09 -14.86 4.35
CA THR A 467 -0.77 -14.71 3.71
C THR A 467 -0.12 -16.06 3.40
N ILE A 468 -0.30 -17.06 4.28
CA ILE A 468 0.22 -18.41 3.99
C ILE A 468 -0.58 -19.08 2.86
N ASP A 469 -1.88 -18.79 2.72
CA ASP A 469 -2.69 -19.25 1.60
C ASP A 469 -2.28 -18.61 0.28
N GLN A 470 -2.04 -17.29 0.29
CA GLN A 470 -1.45 -16.58 -0.85
C GLN A 470 -0.09 -17.16 -1.26
N ALA A 471 0.76 -17.53 -0.30
CA ALA A 471 2.04 -18.15 -0.60
C ALA A 471 1.89 -19.51 -1.30
N ILE A 472 0.94 -20.34 -0.87
CA ILE A 472 0.62 -21.63 -1.51
C ILE A 472 0.08 -21.41 -2.94
N GLU A 473 -0.90 -20.53 -3.11
CA GLU A 473 -1.49 -20.22 -4.42
C GLU A 473 -0.45 -19.67 -5.40
N LYS A 474 0.39 -18.73 -4.94
CA LYS A 474 1.46 -18.15 -5.75
C LYS A 474 2.52 -19.19 -6.11
N THR A 475 2.87 -20.10 -5.19
CA THR A 475 3.80 -21.20 -5.50
C THR A 475 3.27 -22.10 -6.61
N LYS A 476 1.99 -22.50 -6.52
CA LYS A 476 1.32 -23.29 -7.58
C LYS A 476 1.30 -22.54 -8.91
N SER A 477 0.98 -21.25 -8.88
CA SER A 477 0.97 -20.41 -10.06
C SER A 477 2.33 -20.31 -10.73
N ASN A 478 3.38 -20.05 -9.94
CA ASN A 478 4.76 -19.99 -10.42
C ASN A 478 5.21 -21.34 -11.02
N MET A 479 4.85 -22.47 -10.40
CA MET A 479 5.13 -23.81 -10.95
C MET A 479 4.44 -24.02 -12.30
N ALA A 480 3.16 -23.65 -12.40
CA ALA A 480 2.40 -23.74 -13.65
C ALA A 480 2.99 -22.84 -14.73
N TRP A 481 3.46 -21.65 -14.37
CA TRP A 481 4.17 -20.75 -15.29
C TRP A 481 5.49 -21.35 -15.76
N MET A 482 6.31 -21.89 -14.85
CA MET A 482 7.58 -22.55 -15.19
C MET A 482 7.35 -23.73 -16.12
N LYS A 483 6.39 -24.61 -15.81
CA LYS A 483 6.03 -25.76 -16.66
C LYS A 483 5.62 -25.33 -18.08
N ARG A 484 4.87 -24.24 -18.21
CA ARG A 484 4.36 -23.72 -19.50
C ARG A 484 5.44 -23.01 -20.32
N ASN A 485 6.32 -22.23 -19.68
CA ASN A 485 7.14 -21.24 -20.40
C ASN A 485 8.64 -21.53 -20.39
N HIS A 486 9.15 -22.37 -19.47
CA HIS A 486 10.59 -22.56 -19.28
C HIS A 486 11.30 -23.00 -20.58
N ASN A 487 10.77 -24.02 -21.25
CA ASN A 487 11.40 -24.57 -22.46
C ASN A 487 11.31 -23.59 -23.64
N THR A 488 10.19 -22.89 -23.79
CA THR A 488 9.98 -21.88 -24.84
C THR A 488 10.98 -20.73 -24.70
N ILE A 489 11.18 -20.22 -23.47
CA ILE A 489 12.13 -19.14 -23.19
C ILE A 489 13.58 -19.63 -23.39
N THR A 490 13.88 -20.85 -22.92
CA THR A 490 15.20 -21.47 -23.10
C THR A 490 15.56 -21.58 -24.59
N ALA A 491 14.63 -22.08 -25.40
CA ALA A 491 14.81 -22.22 -26.84
C ALA A 491 14.95 -20.86 -27.52
N TRP A 492 14.15 -19.86 -27.13
CA TRP A 492 14.28 -18.50 -27.65
C TRP A 492 15.65 -17.90 -27.34
N LEU A 493 16.12 -17.97 -26.09
CA LEU A 493 17.44 -17.49 -25.69
C LEU A 493 18.58 -18.19 -26.45
N GLN A 494 18.49 -19.51 -26.62
CA GLN A 494 19.46 -20.28 -27.40
C GLN A 494 19.48 -19.85 -28.87
N ASN A 495 18.31 -19.60 -29.46
CA ASN A 495 18.18 -19.14 -30.85
C ASN A 495 18.73 -17.72 -31.05
N GLU A 496 18.64 -16.85 -30.04
CA GLU A 496 19.26 -15.51 -30.05
C GLU A 496 20.77 -15.54 -29.72
N GLY A 497 21.37 -16.73 -29.57
CA GLY A 497 22.80 -16.91 -29.36
C GLY A 497 23.27 -16.85 -27.90
N TYR A 498 22.35 -16.86 -26.93
CA TYR A 498 22.71 -16.89 -25.51
C TYR A 498 22.99 -18.32 -25.03
N THR A 499 24.07 -18.52 -24.27
CA THR A 499 24.29 -19.77 -23.53
C THR A 499 23.38 -19.81 -22.31
N VAL A 500 22.50 -20.80 -22.25
CA VAL A 500 21.49 -20.92 -21.21
C VAL A 500 21.92 -21.97 -20.17
N HIS A 501 22.27 -21.52 -18.97
CA HIS A 501 22.50 -22.37 -17.79
C HIS A 501 21.36 -22.21 -16.78
N LEU A 502 20.15 -22.65 -17.15
CA LEU A 502 19.03 -22.67 -16.22
C LEU A 502 19.14 -23.91 -15.34
N LYS A 503 19.04 -23.75 -14.02
CA LYS A 503 18.89 -24.89 -13.10
C LYS A 503 17.61 -25.63 -13.50
N SER A 504 17.74 -26.91 -13.86
CA SER A 504 16.58 -27.77 -14.14
C SER A 504 15.63 -27.76 -12.94
N ALA A 505 14.33 -27.72 -13.23
CA ALA A 505 13.24 -27.68 -12.26
C ALA A 505 13.29 -28.79 -11.20
#